data_AF-A0A0P9EV54-F1
#
_entry.id   AF-A0A0P9EV54-F1
#
_cell.length_a   1.000
_cell.length_b   1.000
_cell.length_c   1.000
_cell.angle_alpha   90.00
_cell.angle_beta   90.00
_cell.angle_gamma   90.00
#
_symmetry.space_group_name_H-M   'P 1'
#
loop_
_entity.id
_entity.type
_entity.pdbx_description
1 polymer ?
#
loop_
_entity_poly.entity_id
_entity_poly.type
_entity_poly.pdbx_seq_one_letter_code
_entity_poly.pdbx_strand_id
1 'polypeptide(L)'
;MEPRIRVAVVGGGIGRQHVEAYRALNEYFDLRAICDLDAARAQEIAHTYEIPRTFASLDELCAQPDIDVIDLCTPPFLHFA
;
A
#
# COMPACT_ATOMS: atom_id res chain seq x y z
N MET A 1 -0.89 -24.58 -0.18
CA MET A 1 -1.28 -23.26 0.35
C MET A 1 -1.75 -22.43 -0.82
N GLU A 2 -2.86 -21.72 -0.69
CA GLU A 2 -3.30 -20.76 -1.70
C GLU A 2 -2.27 -19.62 -1.83
N PRO A 3 -2.11 -19.01 -3.01
CA PRO A 3 -1.20 -17.89 -3.19
C PRO A 3 -1.62 -16.70 -2.30
N ARG A 4 -0.63 -16.00 -1.72
CA ARG A 4 -0.88 -14.79 -0.92
C ARG A 4 -1.48 -13.68 -1.78
N ILE A 5 -2.41 -12.92 -1.20
CA ILE A 5 -3.03 -11.77 -1.86
C ILE A 5 -2.02 -10.63 -1.91
N ARG A 6 -1.76 -10.10 -3.10
CA ARG A 6 -0.78 -9.03 -3.34
C ARG A 6 -1.45 -7.68 -3.10
N VAL A 7 -0.99 -6.93 -2.09
CA VAL A 7 -1.67 -5.72 -1.62
C VAL A 7 -0.82 -4.48 -1.85
N ALA A 8 -1.48 -3.37 -2.17
CA ALA A 8 -0.93 -2.03 -2.09
C ALA A 8 -1.75 -1.14 -1.16
N VAL A 9 -1.08 -0.30 -0.37
CA VAL A 9 -1.73 0.69 0.52
C VAL A 9 -1.62 2.09 -0.10
N VAL A 10 -2.70 2.86 -0.11
CA VAL A 10 -2.74 4.24 -0.63
C VAL A 10 -3.00 5.21 0.53
N GLY A 11 -2.06 6.11 0.78
CA GLY A 11 -2.09 7.08 1.88
C GLY A 11 -1.39 6.57 3.14
N GLY A 12 -0.24 7.15 3.45
CA GLY A 12 0.63 6.81 4.59
C GLY A 12 0.24 7.44 5.92
N GLY A 13 -0.91 8.10 6.01
CA GLY A 13 -1.49 8.59 7.27
C GLY A 13 -1.96 7.41 8.13
N ILE A 14 -3.27 7.14 8.14
CA ILE A 14 -3.81 5.94 8.82
C ILE A 14 -3.29 4.64 8.19
N GLY A 15 -2.91 4.67 6.92
CA GLY A 15 -2.38 3.50 6.20
C GLY A 15 -1.09 2.93 6.78
N ARG A 16 -0.33 3.67 7.62
CA ARG A 16 0.78 3.06 8.37
C ARG A 16 0.30 1.92 9.27
N GLN A 17 -0.84 2.08 9.94
CA GLN A 17 -1.40 1.03 10.81
C GLN A 17 -1.85 -0.18 9.98
N HIS A 18 -2.33 0.05 8.76
CA HIS A 18 -2.68 -1.03 7.83
C HIS A 18 -1.43 -1.76 7.33
N VAL A 19 -0.36 -1.04 7.02
CA VAL A 19 0.96 -1.62 6.70
C VAL A 19 1.45 -2.52 7.84
N GLU A 20 1.37 -2.08 9.09
CA GLU A 20 1.70 -2.90 10.27
C GLU A 20 0.86 -4.18 10.35
N ALA A 21 -0.46 -4.06 10.12
CA ALA A 21 -1.36 -5.22 10.11
C ALA A 21 -1.02 -6.21 8.99
N TYR A 22 -0.77 -5.73 7.76
CA TYR A 22 -0.37 -6.59 6.64
C TYR A 22 0.97 -7.28 6.90
N ARG A 23 1.91 -6.61 7.58
CA ARG A 23 3.18 -7.22 7.98
C ARG A 23 3.00 -8.31 9.03
N ALA A 24 2.10 -8.10 9.99
CA ALA A 24 1.74 -9.11 10.98
C ALA A 24 1.02 -10.32 10.35
N LEU A 25 0.24 -10.10 9.29
CA LEU A 25 -0.52 -11.12 8.56
C LEU A 25 0.16 -11.60 7.26
N ASN A 26 1.50 -11.57 7.22
CA ASN A 26 2.28 -11.87 6.01
C ASN A 26 2.13 -13.32 5.49
N GLU A 27 1.51 -14.21 6.28
CA GLU A 27 1.16 -15.56 5.85
C GLU A 27 0.01 -15.56 4.81
N TYR A 28 -0.86 -14.56 4.85
CA TYR A 28 -2.00 -14.41 3.92
C TYR A 28 -1.77 -13.32 2.87
N PHE A 29 -1.00 -12.28 3.22
CA PHE A 29 -0.82 -11.09 2.38
C PHE A 29 0.64 -10.87 1.98
N ASP A 30 0.81 -10.36 0.77
CA ASP A 30 2.09 -9.93 0.21
C ASP A 30 2.03 -8.42 -0.04
N LEU A 31 2.54 -7.62 0.90
CA LEU A 31 2.52 -6.17 0.80
C LEU A 31 3.58 -5.70 -0.22
N ARG A 32 3.14 -5.27 -1.39
CA ARG A 32 3.99 -4.99 -2.55
C ARG A 32 4.30 -3.52 -2.76
N ALA A 33 3.42 -2.63 -2.31
CA ALA A 33 3.55 -1.22 -2.62
C ALA A 33 2.89 -0.32 -1.56
N ILE A 34 3.42 0.89 -1.42
CA ILE A 34 2.74 2.02 -0.80
C ILE A 34 2.67 3.19 -1.78
N CYS A 35 1.52 3.84 -1.89
CA CYS A 35 1.32 5.02 -2.72
C CYS A 35 1.00 6.22 -1.85
N ASP A 36 1.70 7.33 -2.07
CA ASP A 36 1.44 8.59 -1.37
C ASP A 36 1.91 9.78 -2.22
N LEU A 37 1.18 10.90 -2.14
CA LEU A 37 1.59 12.18 -2.74
C LEU A 37 2.80 12.77 -2.02
N ASP A 38 2.95 12.49 -0.72
CA ASP A 38 4.16 12.80 0.05
C ASP A 38 5.19 11.69 -0.16
N ALA A 39 6.09 11.92 -1.13
CA ALA A 39 7.14 10.96 -1.46
C ALA A 39 8.07 10.66 -0.27
N ALA A 40 8.33 11.63 0.62
CA ALA A 40 9.19 11.41 1.78
C ALA A 40 8.52 10.44 2.76
N ARG A 41 7.22 10.61 3.01
CA ARG A 41 6.42 9.68 3.83
C ARG A 41 6.35 8.29 3.22
N ALA A 42 6.06 8.16 1.92
CA ALA A 42 6.03 6.86 1.25
C ALA A 42 7.38 6.13 1.36
N GLN A 43 8.49 6.83 1.14
CA GLN A 43 9.84 6.28 1.23
C GLN A 43 10.21 5.84 2.65
N GLU A 44 9.89 6.64 3.66
CA GLU A 44 10.18 6.28 5.05
C GLU A 44 9.36 5.06 5.52
N ILE A 45 8.07 4.97 5.16
CA ILE A 45 7.27 3.78 5.45
C ILE A 45 7.81 2.57 4.67
N ALA A 46 8.09 2.72 3.37
CA ALA A 46 8.60 1.62 2.57
C ALA A 46 9.93 1.08 3.08
N HIS A 47 10.84 1.97 3.51
CA HIS A 47 12.09 1.58 4.13
C HIS A 47 11.86 0.85 5.47
N THR A 48 11.03 1.43 6.36
CA THR A 48 10.78 0.90 7.71
C THR A 48 10.17 -0.49 7.69
N TYR A 49 9.25 -0.74 6.75
CA TYR A 49 8.54 -2.00 6.64
C TYR A 49 8.97 -2.78 5.39
N GLU A 50 10.15 -2.56 4.81
CA GLU A 50 10.68 -3.33 3.67
C GLU A 50 9.69 -3.51 2.49
N ILE A 51 8.90 -2.48 2.17
CA ILE A 51 7.93 -2.51 1.08
C ILE A 51 8.67 -2.30 -0.25
N PRO A 52 8.55 -3.19 -1.24
CA PRO A 52 9.40 -3.16 -2.43
C PRO A 52 9.27 -1.93 -3.33
N ARG A 53 8.09 -1.31 -3.38
CA ARG A 53 7.78 -0.23 -4.32
C ARG A 53 7.06 0.92 -3.64
N THR A 54 7.36 2.14 -4.11
CA THR A 54 6.58 3.33 -3.78
C THR A 54 6.00 3.91 -5.07
N PHE A 55 4.83 4.52 -4.96
CA PHE A 55 4.16 5.23 -6.05
C PHE A 55 3.72 6.61 -5.59
N ALA A 56 3.66 7.56 -6.53
CA ALA A 56 3.13 8.90 -6.30
C ALA A 56 1.80 9.15 -7.04
N SER A 57 1.32 8.16 -7.80
CA SER A 57 0.11 8.23 -8.61
C SER A 57 -0.73 6.99 -8.40
N LEU A 58 -2.02 7.18 -8.12
CA LEU A 58 -2.98 6.09 -8.01
C LEU A 58 -3.16 5.39 -9.36
N ASP A 59 -3.16 6.13 -10.47
CA ASP A 59 -3.30 5.57 -11.81
C ASP A 59 -2.12 4.64 -12.16
N GLU A 60 -0.90 5.05 -11.82
CA GLU A 60 0.30 4.23 -12.02
C GLU A 60 0.25 2.95 -11.17
N LEU A 61 -0.28 3.05 -9.94
CA LEU A 61 -0.49 1.89 -9.07
C LEU A 61 -1.57 0.95 -9.62
N CYS A 62 -2.71 1.49 -10.06
CA CYS A 62 -3.83 0.73 -10.63
C CYS A 62 -3.43 0.01 -11.92
N ALA A 63 -2.45 0.52 -12.66
CA ALA A 63 -1.90 -0.12 -13.85
C ALA A 63 -1.00 -1.33 -13.53
N GLN A 64 -0.70 -1.63 -12.26
CA GLN A 64 0.19 -2.74 -11.89
C GLN A 64 -0.55 -4.09 -11.93
N PRO A 65 -0.21 -5.00 -12.86
CA PRO A 65 -0.88 -6.30 -12.98
C PRO A 65 -0.53 -7.28 -11.84
N ASP A 66 0.42 -6.90 -10.99
CA ASP A 66 0.88 -7.70 -9.86
C ASP A 66 0.32 -7.24 -8.50
N ILE A 67 -0.74 -6.43 -8.51
CA ILE A 67 -1.52 -6.04 -7.34
C ILE A 67 -2.92 -6.64 -7.46
N ASP A 68 -3.37 -7.37 -6.43
CA ASP A 68 -4.71 -7.95 -6.36
C ASP A 68 -5.69 -7.02 -5.64
N VAL A 69 -5.21 -6.29 -4.63
CA VAL A 69 -6.03 -5.43 -3.75
C VAL A 69 -5.34 -4.09 -3.53
N ILE A 70 -6.12 -3.02 -3.63
CA ILE A 70 -5.75 -1.67 -3.22
C ILE A 70 -6.51 -1.32 -1.94
N ASP A 71 -5.79 -1.03 -0.87
CA ASP A 71 -6.31 -0.55 0.40
C ASP A 71 -6.24 0.99 0.46
N LEU A 72 -7.39 1.64 0.28
CA LEU A 72 -7.51 3.09 0.13
C LEU A 72 -7.63 3.79 1.50
N CYS A 73 -6.49 4.12 2.09
CA CYS A 73 -6.33 4.77 3.39
C CYS A 73 -6.24 6.32 3.33
N THR A 74 -6.75 6.93 2.27
CA THR A 74 -6.84 8.40 2.14
C THR A 74 -8.00 8.95 2.99
N PRO A 75 -8.04 10.27 3.26
CA PRO A 75 -9.22 10.90 3.87
C PRO A 75 -10.53 10.49 3.18
N PRO A 76 -11.62 10.15 3.93
CA PRO A 76 -12.82 9.53 3.35
C PRO A 76 -13.49 10.33 2.24
N PHE A 77 -13.44 11.67 2.33
CA PHE A 77 -14.03 12.54 1.31
C PHE A 77 -13.33 12.47 -0.05
N LEU A 78 -12.14 11.86 -0.13
CA LEU A 78 -11.38 11.65 -1.36
C LEU A 78 -11.66 10.29 -2.02
N HIS A 79 -12.44 9.39 -1.40
CA HIS A 79 -12.64 8.03 -1.93
C HIS A 79 -13.43 7.97 -3.24
N PHE A 80 -14.24 9.00 -3.51
CA PHE A 80 -15.11 9.09 -4.68
C PHE A 80 -14.67 10.18 -5.67
N ALA A 81 -13.51 10.79 -5.43
CA ALA A 81 -13.00 11.91 -6.22
C ALA A 81 -12.38 11.46 -7.55
#